data_AF-A0A520R6M2-F1
#
_entry.id   AF-A0A520R6M2-F1
#
_cell.length_a   1.000
_cell.length_b   1.000
_cell.length_c   1.000
_cell.angle_alpha   90.00
_cell.angle_beta   90.00
_cell.angle_gamma   90.00
#
_symmetry.space_group_name_H-M   'P 1'
#
loop_
_entity.id
_entity.type
_entity.pdbx_description
1 polymer ?
#
loop_
_entity_poly.entity_id
_entity_poly.type
_entity_poly.pdbx_seq_one_letter_code
_entity_poly.pdbx_strand_id
1 'polypeptide(L)'
;MPNLPSHCTQIDITSTDNPTDTTVPQQKNTSSQSEVVAVLKEILATQKKSCDLLSDVLKHVSFQQRQRAAELQTWRENNPYVAQACRKAAKGLSHVHTDFLTTLAEEAAESAEDFTDSDYALGEFIDRYGPRLAHFNGVMQLLSQLAMPEDENQN
;
A
#
# COMPACT_ATOMS: atom_id res chain seq x y z
N MET A 1 6.45 -3.02 23.42
CA MET A 1 5.49 -2.69 22.33
C MET A 1 4.21 -3.51 22.55
N PRO A 2 3.04 -2.97 22.22
CA PRO A 2 1.95 -2.79 23.18
C PRO A 2 0.89 -3.90 23.19
N ASN A 3 0.21 -4.01 24.34
CA ASN A 3 -1.03 -4.74 24.57
C ASN A 3 -2.01 -4.52 23.41
N LEU A 4 -2.34 -5.58 22.67
CA LEU A 4 -3.57 -5.63 21.89
C LEU A 4 -4.70 -5.98 22.86
N PRO A 5 -5.64 -5.06 23.16
CA PRO A 5 -6.88 -5.48 23.75
C PRO A 5 -7.69 -6.20 22.67
N SER A 6 -7.74 -7.53 22.79
CA SER A 6 -8.71 -8.38 22.12
C SER A 6 -10.13 -7.98 22.54
N HIS A 7 -10.70 -6.96 21.91
CA HIS A 7 -12.13 -6.70 21.97
C HIS A 7 -12.82 -7.49 20.85
N CYS A 8 -12.81 -8.82 21.00
CA CYS A 8 -13.82 -9.64 20.36
C CYS A 8 -15.14 -9.26 21.03
N THR A 9 -15.99 -8.54 20.30
CA THR A 9 -17.31 -8.14 20.77
C THR A 9 -18.15 -9.40 20.86
N GLN A 10 -18.21 -9.96 22.07
CA GLN A 10 -19.17 -10.98 22.43
C GLN A 10 -20.56 -10.34 22.42
N ILE A 11 -21.29 -10.56 21.32
CA ILE A 11 -22.68 -10.15 21.21
C ILE A 11 -23.48 -11.19 22.00
N ASP A 12 -23.78 -10.87 23.26
CA ASP A 12 -24.70 -11.65 24.08
C ASP A 12 -26.14 -11.34 23.64
N ILE A 13 -26.80 -12.29 22.99
CA ILE A 13 -28.24 -12.22 22.66
C ILE A 13 -28.95 -13.16 23.63
N THR A 14 -29.21 -12.69 24.85
CA THR A 14 -30.13 -13.38 25.74
C THR A 14 -31.55 -12.84 25.49
N SER A 15 -32.31 -13.52 24.62
CA SER A 15 -33.75 -13.35 24.51
C SER A 15 -34.42 -13.95 25.75
N THR A 16 -34.77 -13.14 26.75
CA THR A 16 -35.69 -13.56 27.81
C THR A 16 -37.10 -13.14 27.44
N ASP A 17 -37.85 -14.09 26.87
CA ASP A 17 -39.29 -14.01 26.71
C ASP A 17 -39.92 -14.48 28.04
N ASN A 18 -40.52 -13.57 28.81
CA ASN A 18 -41.40 -13.95 29.92
C ASN A 18 -42.44 -12.85 30.17
N PRO A 19 -43.75 -13.14 30.06
CA PRO A 19 -44.79 -12.14 30.23
C PRO A 19 -45.34 -12.19 31.66
N THR A 20 -45.04 -11.19 32.51
CA THR A 20 -45.99 -10.75 33.55
C THR A 20 -45.54 -9.42 34.18
N ASP A 21 -46.29 -8.38 33.83
CA ASP A 21 -46.91 -7.37 34.69
C ASP A 21 -46.07 -6.37 35.55
N THR A 22 -46.17 -5.11 35.11
CA THR A 22 -46.38 -3.87 35.88
C THR A 22 -45.21 -3.20 36.66
N THR A 23 -45.00 -1.91 36.28
CA THR A 23 -44.40 -0.74 36.96
C THR A 23 -42.91 -0.34 36.78
N VAL A 24 -42.72 0.71 35.94
CA VAL A 24 -41.68 1.78 35.86
C VAL A 24 -40.28 1.45 35.26
N PRO A 25 -39.63 2.36 34.50
CA PRO A 25 -40.01 3.07 33.28
C PRO A 25 -39.38 2.40 32.04
N GLN A 26 -40.20 1.84 31.15
CA GLN A 26 -39.76 1.20 29.90
C GLN A 26 -39.26 2.19 28.82
N GLN A 27 -38.95 3.43 29.21
CA GLN A 27 -38.60 4.53 28.32
C GLN A 27 -37.08 4.71 28.15
N LYS A 28 -36.27 4.18 29.08
CA LYS A 28 -34.80 4.36 29.08
C LYS A 28 -34.07 3.41 28.11
N ASN A 29 -34.54 2.17 27.97
CA ASN A 29 -33.95 1.22 27.01
C ASN A 29 -34.27 1.59 25.56
N THR A 30 -35.47 2.11 25.28
CA THR A 30 -35.85 2.60 23.95
C THR A 30 -35.10 3.88 23.58
N SER A 31 -34.81 4.76 24.55
CA SER A 31 -34.00 5.96 24.30
C SER A 31 -32.54 5.59 23.99
N SER A 32 -31.93 4.69 24.76
CA SER A 32 -30.56 4.23 24.49
C SER A 32 -30.44 3.47 23.16
N GLN A 33 -31.42 2.64 22.79
CA GLN A 33 -31.45 2.02 21.45
C GLN A 33 -31.66 3.04 20.33
N SER A 34 -32.49 4.06 20.55
CA SER A 34 -32.69 5.15 19.60
C SER A 34 -31.42 5.99 19.42
N GLU A 35 -30.66 6.23 20.49
CA GLU A 35 -29.38 6.94 20.46
C GLU A 35 -28.33 6.12 19.69
N VAL A 36 -28.24 4.81 19.94
CA VAL A 36 -27.34 3.91 19.19
C VAL A 36 -27.68 3.90 17.70
N VAL A 37 -28.98 3.81 17.34
CA VAL A 37 -29.42 3.86 15.94
C VAL A 37 -29.12 5.22 15.30
N ALA A 38 -29.24 6.32 16.04
CA ALA A 38 -28.89 7.66 15.57
C ALA A 38 -27.38 7.76 15.28
N VAL A 39 -26.54 7.28 16.19
CA VAL A 39 -25.08 7.24 16.01
C VAL A 39 -24.69 6.35 14.83
N LEU A 40 -25.30 5.17 14.67
CA LEU A 40 -25.05 4.30 13.51
C LEU A 40 -25.41 4.98 12.18
N LYS A 41 -26.52 5.74 12.14
CA LYS A 41 -26.89 6.51 10.95
C LYS A 41 -25.93 7.65 10.66
N GLU A 42 -25.43 8.32 11.68
CA GLU A 42 -24.41 9.36 11.55
C GLU A 42 -23.06 8.77 11.07
N ILE A 43 -22.66 7.63 11.62
CA ILE A 43 -21.48 6.87 11.16
C ILE A 43 -21.68 6.45 9.70
N LEU A 44 -22.84 5.94 9.32
CA LEU A 44 -23.12 5.56 7.93
C LEU A 44 -23.09 6.77 6.98
N ALA A 45 -23.62 7.92 7.41
CA ALA A 45 -23.57 9.16 6.65
C ALA A 45 -22.14 9.67 6.46
N THR A 46 -21.32 9.64 7.52
CA THR A 46 -19.91 10.03 7.45
C THR A 46 -19.11 9.06 6.58
N GLN A 47 -19.35 7.75 6.69
CA GLN A 47 -18.72 6.73 5.84
C GLN A 47 -19.05 6.94 4.36
N LYS A 48 -20.32 7.23 4.02
CA LYS A 48 -20.72 7.52 2.64
C LYS A 48 -19.98 8.75 2.09
N LYS A 49 -19.90 9.83 2.89
CA LYS A 49 -19.15 11.03 2.52
C LYS A 49 -17.66 10.76 2.32
N SER A 50 -17.05 9.90 3.14
CA SER A 50 -15.66 9.47 2.97
C SER A 50 -15.46 8.67 1.67
N CYS A 51 -16.38 7.78 1.32
CA CYS A 51 -16.34 7.06 0.04
C CYS A 51 -16.46 8.01 -1.16
N ASP A 52 -17.34 9.01 -1.08
CA ASP A 52 -17.49 10.01 -2.14
C ASP A 52 -16.21 10.83 -2.32
N LEU A 53 -15.58 11.28 -1.22
CA LEU A 53 -14.32 12.02 -1.28
C LEU A 53 -13.17 11.16 -1.83
N LEU A 54 -13.08 9.89 -1.42
CA LEU A 54 -12.08 8.95 -1.96
C LEU A 54 -12.27 8.74 -3.46
N SER A 55 -13.52 8.67 -3.92
CA SER A 55 -13.84 8.60 -5.35
C SER A 55 -13.33 9.82 -6.10
N ASP A 56 -13.51 11.02 -5.54
CA ASP A 56 -13.03 12.26 -6.17
C ASP A 56 -11.50 12.38 -6.17
N VAL A 57 -10.84 11.97 -5.08
CA VAL A 57 -9.38 11.88 -5.04
C VAL A 57 -8.88 10.87 -6.08
N LEU A 58 -9.53 9.72 -6.22
CA LEU A 58 -9.17 8.72 -7.23
C LEU A 58 -9.31 9.28 -8.66
N LYS A 59 -10.38 10.04 -8.92
CA LYS A 59 -10.54 10.74 -10.22
C LYS A 59 -9.40 11.73 -10.46
N HIS A 60 -9.03 12.52 -9.45
CA HIS A 60 -7.93 13.47 -9.56
C HIS A 60 -6.58 12.79 -9.81
N VAL A 61 -6.26 11.72 -9.04
CA VAL A 61 -5.03 10.95 -9.19
C VAL A 61 -4.97 10.26 -10.55
N SER A 62 -6.07 9.63 -10.98
CA SER A 62 -6.12 8.96 -12.29
C SER A 62 -5.98 9.94 -13.45
N PHE A 63 -6.57 11.14 -13.33
CA PHE A 63 -6.38 12.22 -14.31
C PHE A 63 -4.92 12.67 -14.38
N GLN A 64 -4.30 12.96 -13.23
CA GLN A 64 -2.90 13.39 -13.16
C GLN A 64 -1.95 12.31 -13.71
N GLN A 65 -2.21 11.03 -13.42
CA GLN A 65 -1.42 9.92 -13.93
C GLN A 65 -1.49 9.82 -15.46
N ARG A 66 -2.68 9.98 -16.05
CA ARG A 66 -2.86 9.98 -17.51
C ARG A 66 -2.20 11.18 -18.18
N GLN A 67 -2.32 12.36 -17.58
CA GLN A 67 -1.66 13.57 -18.09
C GLN A 67 -0.14 13.40 -18.12
N ARG A 68 0.45 12.93 -17.02
CA ARG A 68 1.88 12.64 -16.95
C ARG A 68 2.33 11.61 -17.99
N ALA A 69 1.53 10.57 -18.21
CA ALA A 69 1.82 9.56 -19.23
C ALA A 69 1.80 10.15 -20.65
N ALA A 70 0.85 11.03 -20.96
CA ALA A 70 0.76 11.71 -22.25
C ALA A 70 1.94 12.68 -22.49
N GLU A 71 2.34 13.43 -21.45
CA GLU A 71 3.51 14.30 -21.50
C GLU A 71 4.81 13.50 -21.71
N LEU A 72 4.98 12.39 -20.98
CA LEU A 72 6.11 11.50 -21.16
C LEU A 72 6.14 10.89 -22.56
N GLN A 73 4.99 10.49 -23.11
CA GLN A 73 4.90 9.99 -24.47
C GLN A 73 5.34 11.07 -25.47
N THR A 74 4.79 12.28 -25.36
CA THR A 74 5.16 13.43 -26.21
C THR A 74 6.65 13.77 -26.08
N TRP A 75 7.19 13.73 -24.86
CA TRP A 75 8.61 13.96 -24.61
C TRP A 75 9.50 12.92 -25.29
N ARG A 76 9.08 11.64 -25.26
CA ARG A 76 9.79 10.52 -25.91
C ARG A 76 9.75 10.61 -27.43
N GLU A 77 8.62 11.02 -28.00
CA GLU A 77 8.48 11.28 -29.45
C GLU A 77 9.41 12.42 -29.90
N ASN A 78 9.55 13.46 -29.08
CA ASN A 78 10.46 14.58 -29.34
C ASN A 78 11.95 14.26 -29.09
N ASN A 79 12.26 13.24 -28.28
CA ASN A 79 13.63 12.86 -27.89
C ASN A 79 13.91 11.36 -28.09
N PRO A 80 13.85 10.85 -29.34
CA PRO A 80 13.94 9.41 -29.61
C PRO A 80 15.30 8.82 -29.23
N TYR A 81 16.40 9.58 -29.38
CA TYR A 81 17.74 9.14 -29.02
C TYR A 81 17.87 8.87 -27.52
N VAL A 82 17.38 9.78 -26.68
CA VAL A 82 17.46 9.65 -25.21
C VAL A 82 16.58 8.49 -24.74
N ALA A 83 15.38 8.34 -25.29
CA ALA A 83 14.50 7.20 -24.98
C ALA A 83 15.16 5.85 -25.32
N GLN A 84 15.86 5.75 -26.45
CA GLN A 84 16.58 4.54 -26.84
C GLN A 84 17.82 4.30 -25.95
N ALA A 85 18.55 5.36 -25.59
CA ALA A 85 19.67 5.29 -24.66
C ALA A 85 19.22 4.83 -23.27
N CYS A 86 18.11 5.37 -22.75
CA CYS A 86 17.49 4.93 -21.49
C CYS A 86 17.08 3.46 -21.54
N ARG A 87 16.56 2.96 -22.67
CA ARG A 87 16.26 1.53 -22.85
C ARG A 87 17.52 0.66 -22.79
N LYS A 88 18.58 1.03 -23.51
CA LYS A 88 19.86 0.31 -23.47
C LYS A 88 20.47 0.30 -22.07
N ALA A 89 20.43 1.46 -21.40
CA ALA A 89 20.87 1.60 -20.02
C ALA A 89 20.04 0.74 -19.06
N ALA A 90 18.70 0.76 -19.16
CA ALA A 90 17.82 -0.05 -18.33
C ALA A 90 18.07 -1.55 -18.50
N LYS A 91 18.30 -2.03 -19.74
CA LYS A 91 18.61 -3.44 -20.00
C LYS A 91 19.95 -3.85 -19.39
N GLY A 92 21.01 -3.06 -19.59
CA GLY A 92 22.32 -3.34 -19.00
C GLY A 92 22.29 -3.28 -17.47
N LEU A 93 21.60 -2.26 -16.93
CA LEU A 93 21.47 -2.06 -15.49
C LEU A 93 20.59 -3.12 -14.83
N SER A 94 19.59 -3.67 -15.54
CA SER A 94 18.80 -4.81 -15.06
C SER A 94 19.64 -6.06 -14.84
N HIS A 95 20.63 -6.34 -15.69
CA HIS A 95 21.54 -7.47 -15.49
C HIS A 95 22.37 -7.27 -14.22
N VAL A 96 22.97 -6.09 -14.07
CA VAL A 96 23.75 -5.74 -12.88
C VAL A 96 22.90 -5.79 -11.60
N HIS A 97 21.62 -5.40 -11.69
CA HIS A 97 20.68 -5.51 -10.58
C HIS A 97 20.46 -6.95 -10.14
N THR A 98 20.22 -7.84 -11.11
CA THR A 98 20.00 -9.26 -10.85
C THR A 98 21.25 -9.90 -10.24
N ASP A 99 22.44 -9.57 -10.73
CA ASP A 99 23.71 -10.04 -10.16
C ASP A 99 23.86 -9.56 -8.71
N PHE A 100 23.62 -8.27 -8.46
CA PHE A 100 23.69 -7.69 -7.12
C PHE A 100 22.68 -8.31 -6.15
N LEU A 101 21.43 -8.53 -6.59
CA LEU A 101 20.42 -9.21 -5.78
C LEU A 101 20.79 -10.67 -5.50
N THR A 102 21.46 -11.34 -6.43
CA THR A 102 21.94 -12.71 -6.25
C THR A 102 22.98 -12.76 -5.14
N THR A 103 24.02 -11.91 -5.21
CA THR A 103 25.04 -11.81 -4.15
C THR A 103 24.42 -11.42 -2.80
N LEU A 104 23.47 -10.48 -2.81
CA LEU A 104 22.75 -10.07 -1.60
C LEU A 104 21.96 -11.23 -0.97
N ALA A 105 21.28 -12.03 -1.80
CA ALA A 105 20.48 -13.16 -1.34
C ALA A 105 21.36 -14.29 -0.80
N GLU A 106 22.51 -14.54 -1.42
CA GLU A 106 23.50 -15.51 -0.95
C GLU A 106 24.05 -15.10 0.42
N GLU A 107 24.51 -13.86 0.59
CA GLU A 107 25.03 -13.35 1.87
C GLU A 107 23.93 -13.35 2.95
N ALA A 108 22.70 -13.00 2.60
CA ALA A 108 21.58 -13.06 3.54
C ALA A 108 21.26 -14.48 3.99
N ALA A 109 21.39 -15.47 3.10
CA ALA A 109 21.15 -16.87 3.41
C ALA A 109 22.28 -17.45 4.28
N GLU A 110 23.53 -17.07 4.02
CA GLU A 110 24.69 -17.47 4.82
C GLU A 110 24.65 -16.87 6.22
N SER A 111 24.20 -15.62 6.37
CA SER A 111 24.11 -14.91 7.66
C SER A 111 22.74 -15.01 8.35
N ALA A 112 21.83 -15.86 7.86
CA ALA A 112 20.46 -15.96 8.39
C ALA A 112 20.40 -16.40 9.87
N GLU A 113 21.33 -17.26 10.29
CA GLU A 113 21.47 -17.70 11.68
C GLU A 113 21.94 -16.53 12.57
N ASP A 114 22.93 -15.76 12.10
CA ASP A 114 23.44 -14.57 12.80
C ASP A 114 22.40 -13.45 12.95
N PHE A 115 21.52 -13.25 11.95
CA PHE A 115 20.43 -12.29 12.02
C PHE A 115 19.34 -12.69 13.02
N THR A 116 19.16 -14.00 13.23
CA THR A 116 18.20 -14.52 14.20
C THR A 116 18.72 -14.33 15.63
N ASP A 117 20.04 -14.47 15.81
CA ASP A 117 20.70 -14.33 17.10
C ASP A 117 21.00 -12.86 17.48
N SER A 118 21.13 -11.96 16.50
CA SER A 118 21.52 -10.56 16.72
C SER A 118 20.80 -9.56 15.80
N ASP A 119 19.91 -8.75 16.38
CA ASP A 119 19.29 -7.59 15.72
C ASP A 119 20.32 -6.57 15.21
N TYR A 120 21.51 -6.53 15.82
CA TYR A 120 22.61 -5.67 15.37
C TYR A 120 23.19 -6.14 14.03
N ALA A 121 23.35 -7.46 13.84
CA ALA A 121 23.85 -8.02 12.58
C ALA A 121 22.87 -7.77 11.43
N LEU A 122 21.56 -7.89 11.70
CA LEU A 122 20.52 -7.52 10.74
C LEU A 122 20.53 -6.02 10.42
N GLY A 123 20.68 -5.17 11.44
CA GLY A 123 20.78 -3.71 11.26
C GLY A 123 21.97 -3.29 10.40
N GLU A 124 23.14 -3.88 10.62
CA GLU A 124 24.34 -3.61 9.82
C GLU A 124 24.18 -4.07 8.37
N PHE A 125 23.56 -5.24 8.15
CA PHE A 125 23.23 -5.73 6.81
C PHE A 125 22.27 -4.78 6.07
N ILE A 126 21.21 -4.33 6.75
CA ILE A 126 20.25 -3.37 6.18
C ILE A 126 20.93 -2.02 5.91
N ASP A 127 21.78 -1.52 6.78
CA ASP A 127 22.49 -0.24 6.58
C ASP A 127 23.51 -0.32 5.43
N ARG A 128 24.14 -1.48 5.23
CA ARG A 128 25.07 -1.72 4.13
C ARG A 128 24.38 -1.79 2.77
N TYR A 129 23.26 -2.49 2.69
CA TYR A 129 22.60 -2.81 1.41
C TYR A 129 21.36 -1.97 1.11
N GLY A 130 20.62 -1.55 2.12
CA GLY A 130 19.34 -0.83 2.02
C GLY A 130 19.43 0.48 1.23
N PRO A 131 20.30 1.44 1.61
CA PRO A 131 20.39 2.72 0.91
C PRO A 131 20.79 2.55 -0.57
N ARG A 132 21.73 1.64 -0.85
CA ARG A 132 22.20 1.37 -2.20
C ARG A 132 21.09 0.75 -3.05
N LEU A 133 20.37 -0.24 -2.52
CA LEU A 133 19.27 -0.90 -3.21
C LEU A 133 18.11 0.07 -3.49
N ALA A 134 17.75 0.93 -2.53
CA ALA A 134 16.71 1.93 -2.70
C ALA A 134 17.05 2.95 -3.80
N HIS A 135 18.27 3.48 -3.78
CA HIS A 135 18.72 4.40 -4.83
C HIS A 135 18.77 3.74 -6.20
N PHE A 136 19.27 2.51 -6.28
CA PHE A 136 19.37 1.78 -7.53
C PHE A 136 17.99 1.48 -8.15
N ASN A 137 17.03 1.04 -7.33
CA ASN A 137 15.64 0.86 -7.75
C ASN A 137 15.02 2.16 -8.26
N GLY A 138 15.29 3.30 -7.61
CA GLY A 138 14.83 4.61 -8.08
C GLY A 138 15.39 4.98 -9.46
N VAL A 139 16.68 4.73 -9.70
CA VAL A 139 17.32 4.96 -11.00
C VAL A 139 16.72 4.06 -12.08
N MET A 140 16.55 2.77 -11.80
CA MET A 140 15.90 1.82 -12.71
C MET A 140 14.48 2.25 -13.07
N GLN A 141 13.71 2.69 -12.09
CA GLN A 141 12.33 3.13 -12.31
C GLN A 141 12.26 4.42 -13.15
N LEU A 142 13.21 5.34 -12.99
CA LEU A 142 13.30 6.54 -13.82
C LEU A 142 13.65 6.17 -15.27
N LEU A 143 14.64 5.30 -15.46
CA LEU A 143 15.06 4.85 -16.79
C LEU A 143 13.94 4.09 -17.51
N SER A 144 13.18 3.25 -16.80
CA SER A 144 12.06 2.50 -17.39
C SER A 144 10.88 3.38 -17.76
N GLN A 145 10.58 4.43 -16.98
CA GLN A 145 9.54 5.42 -17.32
C GLN A 145 9.89 6.23 -18.58
N LEU A 146 11.18 6.50 -18.78
CA LEU A 146 11.68 7.26 -19.94
C LEU A 146 11.98 6.36 -21.15
N ALA A 147 12.07 5.04 -20.94
CA ALA A 147 12.31 4.09 -22.01
C ALA A 147 11.11 4.00 -22.97
N MET A 148 11.42 3.78 -24.24
CA MET A 148 10.43 3.45 -25.26
C MET A 148 9.89 2.03 -25.04
N PRO A 149 8.56 1.77 -25.15
CA PRO A 149 8.02 0.43 -25.06
C PRO A 149 8.64 -0.40 -26.17
N GLU A 150 8.74 -1.70 -25.93
CA GLU A 150 9.20 -2.62 -26.95
C GLU A 150 8.13 -2.67 -28.04
N ASP A 151 8.46 -2.20 -29.24
CA ASP A 151 7.77 -2.67 -30.42
C ASP A 151 8.12 -4.16 -30.56
N GLU A 152 7.26 -5.05 -30.07
CA GLU A 152 7.31 -6.51 -30.29
C GLU A 152 7.11 -6.90 -31.78
N ASN A 153 7.44 -6.00 -32.72
CA ASN A 153 7.29 -6.17 -34.16
C ASN A 153 8.61 -5.99 -34.91
N GLN A 154 9.67 -6.65 -34.44
CA GLN A 154 10.85 -6.91 -35.27
C GLN A 154 11.41 -8.30 -34.94
N ASN A 155 10.90 -9.28 -35.71
CA ASN A 155 11.46 -10.61 -36.07
C ASN A 155 12.52 -11.22 -35.15
#